data_AF-A0A554R4S4-F1
#
_entry.id   AF-A0A554R4S4-F1
#
_cell.length_a   1.000
_cell.length_b   1.000
_cell.length_c   1.000
_cell.angle_alpha   90.00
_cell.angle_beta   90.00
_cell.angle_gamma   90.00
#
_symmetry.space_group_name_H-M   'P 1'
#
loop_
_entity.id
_entity.type
_entity.pdbx_description
1 polymer ?
#
loop_
_entity_poly.entity_id
_entity_poly.type
_entity_poly.pdbx_seq_one_letter_code
_entity_poly.pdbx_strand_id
1 'polypeptide(L)'
;MAIVWTVPRGISPTLLVAPLIKEFLAEGEGTLDSRLGAVGIVCASLEKQVGRTFTSISSASAAIFSGAAASTSVPDALRLAVMRTLSTEVLVRKPAPQPFSEKVGKRLGEYVFALRDPRNNQVFHVGRGTGNQVFASVFEALGELDNLEGASGPTETPGVTAAKISRIREIYDAGSAVEHYVLLRSVSGADAPGTADAVVSGIVEALRISEAGDTLTNLAGEVTDKDLRATRVEELALRYSADPAPELPTPSVVLHVPGSSRAGATAEEIYELARAEWAAGAAVRAEAGIPVLVFADSIIRGAFRAQSWEVSTRNADGSMLWRFTGDVDDELAAKYVGTEITPHNVGLKKWPVSGWVTRLTTARPGAAMPGPRKK
;
A
#
# COMPACT_ATOMS: atom_id res chain seq x y z
N MET A 1 -17.92 19.69 0.78
CA MET A 1 -18.10 18.87 -0.44
C MET A 1 -17.50 19.62 -1.61
N ALA A 2 -16.35 19.19 -2.13
CA ALA A 2 -15.81 19.79 -3.34
C ALA A 2 -16.54 19.19 -4.55
N ILE A 3 -17.21 20.03 -5.35
CA ILE A 3 -17.85 19.57 -6.58
C ILE A 3 -16.74 19.45 -7.63
N VAL A 4 -16.26 18.23 -7.84
CA VAL A 4 -15.21 17.92 -8.80
C VAL A 4 -15.84 17.61 -10.15
N TRP A 5 -15.40 18.31 -11.19
CA TRP A 5 -15.88 18.17 -12.57
C TRP A 5 -14.78 17.58 -13.45
N THR A 6 -15.08 16.54 -14.21
CA THR A 6 -14.15 15.96 -15.18
C THR A 6 -14.86 15.84 -16.51
N VAL A 7 -14.18 16.21 -17.61
CA VAL A 7 -14.71 15.96 -18.97
C VAL A 7 -14.36 14.51 -19.34
N PRO A 8 -15.35 13.60 -19.48
CA PRO A 8 -15.07 12.19 -19.73
C PRO A 8 -14.58 11.97 -21.16
N ARG A 9 -13.83 10.88 -21.37
CA ARG A 9 -13.43 10.45 -22.72
C ARG A 9 -14.67 10.08 -23.54
N GLY A 10 -14.72 10.53 -24.79
CA GLY A 10 -15.86 10.24 -25.68
C GLY A 10 -17.14 10.99 -25.33
N ILE A 11 -17.04 12.18 -24.71
CA ILE A 11 -18.22 12.99 -24.34
C ILE A 11 -19.03 13.48 -25.56
N SER A 12 -18.41 13.66 -26.74
CA SER A 12 -19.09 14.21 -27.92
C SER A 12 -20.32 13.38 -28.37
N PRO A 13 -20.22 12.05 -28.55
CA PRO A 13 -21.40 11.19 -28.77
C PRO A 13 -22.46 11.28 -27.67
N THR A 14 -22.05 11.28 -26.40
CA THR A 14 -22.95 11.34 -25.24
C THR A 14 -23.73 12.65 -25.19
N LEU A 15 -23.06 13.77 -25.48
CA LEU A 15 -23.69 15.08 -25.57
C LEU A 15 -24.75 15.14 -26.67
N LEU A 16 -24.46 14.60 -27.85
CA LEU A 16 -25.40 14.63 -28.98
C LEU A 16 -26.68 13.82 -28.70
N VAL A 17 -26.60 12.80 -27.85
CA VAL A 17 -27.79 12.01 -27.46
C VAL A 17 -28.51 12.54 -26.23
N ALA A 18 -27.90 13.49 -25.49
CA ALA A 18 -28.43 14.03 -24.25
C ALA A 18 -29.77 14.78 -24.48
N PRO A 19 -30.79 14.59 -23.61
CA PRO A 19 -32.11 15.18 -23.78
C PRO A 19 -32.09 16.70 -23.95
N LEU A 20 -31.31 17.40 -23.12
CA LEU A 20 -31.22 18.88 -23.15
C LEU A 20 -30.54 19.40 -24.42
N ILE A 21 -29.64 18.62 -25.03
CA ILE A 21 -28.99 18.98 -26.29
C ILE A 21 -29.92 18.71 -27.47
N LYS A 22 -30.69 17.62 -27.43
CA LYS A 22 -31.75 17.36 -28.43
C LYS A 22 -32.82 18.44 -28.40
N GLU A 23 -33.25 18.86 -27.21
CA GLU A 23 -34.21 19.95 -27.02
C GLU A 23 -33.66 21.27 -27.56
N PHE A 24 -32.40 21.61 -27.26
CA PHE A 24 -31.73 22.76 -27.86
C PHE A 24 -31.67 22.68 -29.40
N LEU A 25 -31.34 21.52 -29.96
CA LEU A 25 -31.26 21.32 -31.42
C LEU A 25 -32.64 21.38 -32.10
N ALA A 26 -33.72 21.04 -31.41
CA ALA A 26 -35.09 21.10 -31.92
C ALA A 26 -35.68 22.51 -31.79
N GLU A 27 -35.63 23.08 -30.59
CA GLU A 27 -36.43 24.25 -30.17
C GLU A 27 -35.59 25.50 -29.88
N GLY A 28 -34.26 25.43 -29.95
CA GLY A 28 -33.38 26.56 -29.67
C GLY A 28 -33.53 27.71 -30.66
N GLU A 29 -33.06 28.91 -30.30
CA GLU A 29 -33.08 30.05 -31.22
C GLU A 29 -32.09 29.86 -32.38
N GLY A 30 -32.47 30.34 -33.58
CA GLY A 30 -31.64 30.29 -34.79
C GLY A 30 -31.97 29.14 -35.75
N THR A 31 -31.21 29.06 -36.85
CA THR A 31 -31.34 27.96 -37.83
C THR A 31 -30.71 26.68 -37.30
N LEU A 32 -31.18 25.52 -37.78
CA LEU A 32 -30.58 24.23 -37.40
C LEU A 32 -29.06 24.20 -37.64
N ASP A 33 -28.60 24.74 -38.76
CA ASP A 33 -27.16 24.82 -39.09
C ASP A 33 -26.37 25.67 -38.09
N SER A 34 -26.94 26.79 -37.63
CA SER A 34 -26.29 27.62 -36.60
C SER A 34 -26.19 26.90 -35.25
N ARG A 35 -27.24 26.14 -34.88
CA ARG A 35 -27.28 25.36 -33.64
C ARG A 35 -26.30 24.18 -33.70
N LEU A 36 -26.22 23.49 -34.83
CA LEU A 36 -25.23 22.43 -35.06
C LEU A 36 -23.80 22.97 -35.05
N GLY A 37 -23.55 24.15 -35.65
CA GLY A 37 -22.25 24.82 -35.60
C GLY A 37 -21.83 25.16 -34.17
N ALA A 38 -22.75 25.69 -33.35
CA ALA A 38 -22.49 25.98 -31.95
C ALA A 38 -22.18 24.71 -31.12
N VAL A 39 -22.92 23.62 -31.34
CA VAL A 39 -22.64 22.32 -30.70
C VAL A 39 -21.26 21.79 -31.14
N GLY A 40 -20.92 21.89 -32.43
CA GLY A 40 -19.62 21.47 -32.95
C GLY A 40 -18.44 22.22 -32.32
N ILE A 41 -18.56 23.53 -32.11
CA ILE A 41 -17.55 24.34 -31.41
C ILE A 41 -17.37 23.84 -29.97
N VAL A 42 -18.46 23.58 -29.27
CA VAL A 42 -18.42 23.09 -27.89
C VAL A 42 -17.81 21.68 -27.82
N CYS A 43 -18.18 20.76 -28.71
CA CYS A 43 -17.57 19.43 -28.81
C CYS A 43 -16.05 19.53 -29.06
N ALA A 44 -15.61 20.36 -30.00
CA ALA A 44 -14.19 20.56 -30.27
C ALA A 44 -13.43 21.17 -29.07
N SER A 45 -14.09 22.03 -28.29
CA SER A 45 -13.52 22.56 -27.05
C SER A 45 -13.45 21.50 -25.95
N LEU A 46 -14.50 20.70 -25.78
CA LEU A 46 -14.55 19.62 -24.81
C LEU A 46 -13.50 18.55 -25.10
N GLU A 47 -13.30 18.19 -26.37
CA GLU A 47 -12.26 17.25 -26.80
C GLU A 47 -10.86 17.68 -26.36
N LYS A 48 -10.57 18.99 -26.36
CA LYS A 48 -9.30 19.55 -25.86
C LYS A 48 -9.19 19.48 -24.33
N GLN A 49 -10.30 19.39 -23.62
CA GLN A 49 -10.35 19.35 -22.16
C GLN A 49 -10.63 17.94 -21.62
N VAL A 50 -10.69 16.91 -22.48
CA VAL A 50 -10.92 15.50 -22.07
C VAL A 50 -9.88 15.06 -21.03
N GLY A 51 -10.36 14.49 -19.94
CA GLY A 51 -9.54 13.99 -18.84
C GLY A 51 -9.02 15.08 -17.89
N ARG A 52 -9.30 16.37 -18.16
CA ARG A 52 -8.98 17.48 -17.26
C ARG A 52 -10.02 17.58 -16.16
N THR A 53 -9.56 17.88 -14.95
CA THR A 53 -10.40 18.02 -13.76
C THR A 53 -10.49 19.49 -13.34
N PHE A 54 -11.68 19.92 -12.91
CA PHE A 54 -11.96 21.24 -12.39
C PHE A 54 -12.53 21.14 -10.98
N THR A 55 -12.04 22.01 -10.11
CA THR A 55 -12.47 22.09 -8.70
C THR A 55 -13.71 22.97 -8.49
N SER A 56 -14.21 23.62 -9.56
CA SER A 56 -15.39 24.47 -9.53
C SER A 56 -16.11 24.52 -10.88
N ILE A 57 -17.42 24.80 -10.83
CA ILE A 57 -18.25 25.05 -12.02
C ILE A 57 -17.71 26.25 -12.83
N SER A 58 -17.22 27.28 -12.13
CA SER A 58 -16.72 28.50 -12.76
C SER A 58 -15.45 28.25 -13.58
N SER A 59 -14.51 27.46 -13.03
CA SER A 59 -13.26 27.13 -13.74
C SER A 59 -13.51 26.20 -14.93
N ALA A 60 -14.42 25.23 -14.79
CA ALA A 60 -14.87 24.39 -15.90
C ALA A 60 -15.50 25.22 -17.02
N SER A 61 -16.46 26.11 -16.68
CA SER A 61 -17.11 27.02 -17.64
C SER A 61 -16.10 27.91 -18.36
N ALA A 62 -15.15 28.49 -17.64
CA ALA A 62 -14.12 29.32 -18.26
C ALA A 62 -13.27 28.52 -19.24
N ALA A 63 -12.82 27.32 -18.87
CA ALA A 63 -11.98 26.51 -19.74
C ALA A 63 -12.70 25.97 -20.98
N ILE A 64 -13.98 25.62 -20.86
CA ILE A 64 -14.78 25.04 -21.95
C ILE A 64 -15.24 26.12 -22.93
N PHE A 65 -15.62 27.31 -22.43
CA PHE A 65 -16.28 28.32 -23.25
C PHE A 65 -15.45 29.58 -23.56
N SER A 66 -14.29 29.80 -22.91
CA SER A 66 -13.47 31.02 -23.16
C SER A 66 -12.85 31.09 -24.56
N GLY A 67 -12.51 29.95 -25.17
CA GLY A 67 -11.91 29.89 -26.52
C GLY A 67 -12.90 30.13 -27.67
N ALA A 68 -14.20 30.15 -27.41
CA ALA A 68 -15.24 30.42 -28.41
C ALA A 68 -15.38 31.92 -28.76
N ALA A 69 -14.53 32.78 -28.17
CA ALA A 69 -14.53 34.23 -28.35
C ALA A 69 -14.02 34.74 -29.71
N ALA A 70 -13.73 33.87 -30.69
CA ALA A 70 -13.18 34.29 -31.97
C ALA A 70 -14.19 34.50 -33.12
N SER A 71 -15.46 34.07 -33.00
CA SER A 71 -16.48 34.46 -34.00
C SER A 71 -17.95 34.23 -33.65
N THR A 72 -18.31 33.42 -32.65
CA THR A 72 -19.73 33.15 -32.33
C THR A 72 -19.90 32.92 -30.83
N SER A 73 -20.63 33.79 -30.13
CA SER A 73 -20.97 33.57 -28.72
C SER A 73 -21.81 32.30 -28.60
N VAL A 74 -21.34 31.32 -27.84
CA VAL A 74 -22.11 30.10 -27.53
C VAL A 74 -23.40 30.53 -26.80
N PRO A 75 -24.59 30.13 -27.25
CA PRO A 75 -25.85 30.47 -26.59
C PRO A 75 -25.89 30.00 -25.13
N ASP A 76 -26.45 30.81 -24.23
CA ASP A 76 -26.54 30.49 -22.80
C ASP A 76 -27.34 29.20 -22.54
N ALA A 77 -28.38 28.94 -23.34
CA ALA A 77 -29.15 27.70 -23.27
C ALA A 77 -28.28 26.46 -23.53
N LEU A 78 -27.39 26.52 -24.55
CA LEU A 78 -26.46 25.44 -24.85
C LEU A 78 -25.41 25.29 -23.74
N ARG A 79 -24.90 26.41 -23.22
CA ARG A 79 -23.97 26.41 -22.08
C ARG A 79 -24.58 25.68 -20.88
N LEU A 80 -25.83 25.98 -20.57
CA LEU A 80 -26.54 25.42 -19.42
C LEU A 80 -26.88 23.94 -19.64
N ALA A 81 -27.27 23.55 -20.86
CA ALA A 81 -27.51 22.17 -21.25
C ALA A 81 -26.24 21.31 -21.15
N VAL A 82 -25.12 21.82 -21.64
CA VAL A 82 -23.80 21.14 -21.58
C VAL A 82 -23.35 21.00 -20.12
N MET A 83 -23.43 22.07 -19.34
CA MET A 83 -23.05 22.02 -17.93
C MET A 83 -23.95 21.04 -17.15
N ARG A 84 -25.27 21.04 -17.37
CA ARG A 84 -26.16 20.06 -16.71
C ARG A 84 -25.84 18.63 -17.10
N THR A 85 -25.59 18.37 -18.37
CA THR A 85 -25.25 17.03 -18.89
C THR A 85 -23.94 16.51 -18.26
N LEU A 86 -22.92 17.37 -18.18
CA LEU A 86 -21.65 17.06 -17.52
C LEU A 86 -21.80 16.91 -16.00
N SER A 87 -22.68 17.68 -15.35
CA SER A 87 -22.94 17.59 -13.91
C SER A 87 -23.71 16.34 -13.50
N THR A 88 -24.42 15.69 -14.42
CA THR A 88 -25.13 14.43 -14.15
C THR A 88 -24.20 13.22 -14.20
N GLU A 89 -23.11 13.29 -14.96
CA GLU A 89 -22.08 12.25 -15.03
C GLU A 89 -20.91 12.56 -14.08
N VAL A 90 -21.20 12.84 -12.81
CA VAL A 90 -20.14 12.86 -11.78
C VAL A 90 -19.68 11.43 -11.58
N LEU A 91 -18.75 10.99 -12.43
CA LEU A 91 -17.87 9.88 -12.14
C LEU A 91 -17.11 10.27 -10.87
N VAL A 92 -17.55 9.77 -9.73
CA VAL A 92 -16.84 9.93 -8.46
C VAL A 92 -15.50 9.23 -8.64
N ARG A 93 -14.49 9.99 -9.08
CA ARG A 93 -13.13 9.48 -9.16
C ARG A 93 -12.69 9.11 -7.76
N LYS A 94 -12.00 7.97 -7.64
CA LYS A 94 -11.28 7.66 -6.42
C LYS A 94 -10.23 8.76 -6.17
N PRO A 95 -10.04 9.19 -4.92
CA PRO A 95 -9.05 10.21 -4.60
C PRO A 95 -7.64 9.74 -4.94
N ALA A 96 -6.71 10.70 -5.06
CA ALA A 96 -5.30 10.41 -5.13
C ALA A 96 -4.87 9.55 -3.91
N PRO A 97 -3.88 8.65 -4.09
CA PRO A 97 -3.37 7.86 -2.98
C PRO A 97 -2.74 8.75 -1.92
N GLN A 98 -2.81 8.33 -0.65
CA GLN A 98 -2.22 9.08 0.45
C GLN A 98 -0.68 9.03 0.35
N PRO A 99 0.02 10.18 0.28
CA PRO A 99 1.47 10.19 0.29
C PRO A 99 2.05 9.60 1.59
N PHE A 100 3.25 9.05 1.50
CA PHE A 100 4.01 8.64 2.68
C PHE A 100 4.40 9.84 3.52
N SER A 101 4.42 9.64 4.84
CA SER A 101 5.07 10.57 5.76
C SER A 101 6.59 10.53 5.56
N GLU A 102 7.28 11.61 5.96
CA GLU A 102 8.74 11.69 5.88
C GLU A 102 9.42 10.53 6.63
N LYS A 103 8.84 10.11 7.78
CA LYS A 103 9.29 8.95 8.56
C LYS A 103 9.26 7.66 7.73
N VAL A 104 8.15 7.40 7.04
CA VAL A 104 7.97 6.23 6.18
C VAL A 104 8.95 6.29 5.00
N GLY A 105 9.06 7.44 4.34
CA GLY A 105 9.98 7.63 3.21
C GLY A 105 11.45 7.37 3.58
N LYS A 106 11.91 7.86 4.74
CA LYS A 106 13.27 7.61 5.24
C LYS A 106 13.52 6.14 5.59
N ARG A 107 12.55 5.46 6.21
CA ARG A 107 12.67 4.04 6.57
C ARG A 107 12.65 3.12 5.34
N LEU A 108 11.89 3.49 4.31
CA LEU A 108 11.79 2.73 3.08
C LEU A 108 13.10 2.74 2.27
N GLY A 109 13.82 3.87 2.29
CA GLY A 109 15.08 4.02 1.56
C GLY A 109 14.89 3.98 0.04
N GLU A 110 15.84 3.39 -0.68
CA GLU A 110 15.72 3.10 -2.11
C GLU A 110 15.01 1.77 -2.34
N TYR A 111 14.03 1.79 -3.24
CA TYR A 111 13.17 0.65 -3.52
C TYR A 111 12.80 0.55 -5.01
N VAL A 112 12.40 -0.66 -5.41
CA VAL A 112 11.79 -0.94 -6.70
C VAL A 112 10.30 -1.13 -6.50
N PHE A 113 9.49 -0.48 -7.32
CA PHE A 113 8.04 -0.51 -7.25
C PHE A 113 7.40 -0.92 -8.56
N ALA A 114 6.15 -1.40 -8.47
CA ALA A 114 5.31 -1.75 -9.60
C ALA A 114 3.95 -1.06 -9.50
N LEU A 115 3.43 -0.61 -10.64
CA LEU A 115 2.07 -0.12 -10.81
C LEU A 115 1.24 -1.19 -11.51
N ARG A 116 0.12 -1.56 -10.88
CA ARG A 116 -0.79 -2.60 -11.38
C ARG A 116 -2.17 -2.01 -11.68
N ASP A 117 -2.73 -2.42 -12.80
CA ASP A 117 -4.10 -2.11 -13.17
C ASP A 117 -5.05 -3.15 -12.51
N PRO A 118 -5.95 -2.73 -11.61
CA PRO A 118 -6.85 -3.66 -10.92
C PRO A 118 -7.92 -4.27 -11.84
N ARG A 119 -8.13 -3.73 -13.05
CA ARG A 119 -9.18 -4.20 -13.96
C ARG A 119 -8.81 -5.52 -14.63
N ASN A 120 -7.52 -5.76 -14.83
CA ASN A 120 -6.99 -6.94 -15.51
C ASN A 120 -5.79 -7.57 -14.78
N ASN A 121 -5.49 -7.11 -13.57
CA ASN A 121 -4.38 -7.60 -12.75
C ASN A 121 -2.99 -7.51 -13.41
N GLN A 122 -2.82 -6.67 -14.43
CA GLN A 122 -1.55 -6.54 -15.13
C GLN A 122 -0.68 -5.46 -14.52
N VAL A 123 0.59 -5.79 -14.29
CA VAL A 123 1.64 -4.80 -14.03
C VAL A 123 1.96 -4.09 -15.34
N PHE A 124 1.75 -2.77 -15.39
CA PHE A 124 1.99 -1.97 -16.60
C PHE A 124 3.22 -1.07 -16.49
N HIS A 125 3.78 -0.93 -15.30
CA HIS A 125 5.00 -0.15 -15.08
C HIS A 125 5.78 -0.68 -13.88
N VAL A 126 7.11 -0.74 -14.02
CA VAL A 126 8.05 -1.03 -12.95
C VAL A 126 9.10 0.07 -12.95
N GLY A 127 9.39 0.62 -11.78
CA GLY A 127 10.31 1.73 -11.61
C GLY A 127 11.12 1.60 -10.32
N ARG A 128 12.06 2.52 -10.12
CA ARG A 128 12.80 2.67 -8.87
C ARG A 128 12.70 4.10 -8.36
N GLY A 129 12.84 4.27 -7.05
CA GLY A 129 12.81 5.60 -6.45
C GLY A 129 12.99 5.59 -4.95
N THR A 130 12.86 6.78 -4.37
CA THR A 130 12.85 7.02 -2.93
C THR A 130 11.62 7.84 -2.54
N GLY A 131 11.22 7.75 -1.27
CA GLY A 131 10.08 8.49 -0.73
C GLY A 131 8.81 8.27 -1.53
N ASN A 132 8.18 9.35 -2.00
CA ASN A 132 6.88 9.35 -2.67
C ASN A 132 6.94 9.11 -4.19
N GLN A 133 8.10 8.69 -4.73
CA GLN A 133 8.26 8.49 -6.18
C GLN A 133 7.23 7.53 -6.79
N VAL A 134 6.82 6.50 -6.05
CA VAL A 134 5.78 5.55 -6.47
C VAL A 134 4.45 6.23 -6.84
N PHE A 135 4.13 7.37 -6.21
CA PHE A 135 2.90 8.12 -6.42
C PHE A 135 3.03 9.23 -7.47
N ALA A 136 4.26 9.63 -7.84
CA ALA A 136 4.51 10.80 -8.68
C ALA A 136 3.70 10.80 -9.97
N SER A 137 3.68 9.67 -10.68
CA SER A 137 2.95 9.56 -11.94
C SER A 137 1.43 9.60 -11.79
N VAL A 138 0.90 9.18 -10.63
CA VAL A 138 -0.54 9.28 -10.34
C VAL A 138 -0.91 10.72 -10.02
N PHE A 139 -0.11 11.40 -9.19
CA PHE A 139 -0.32 12.81 -8.88
C PHE A 139 -0.19 13.69 -10.13
N GLU A 140 0.78 13.42 -11.01
CA GLU A 140 0.92 14.09 -12.29
C GLU A 140 -0.30 13.85 -13.20
N ALA A 141 -0.76 12.59 -13.30
CA ALA A 141 -1.93 12.25 -14.11
C ALA A 141 -3.22 12.94 -13.64
N LEU A 142 -3.35 13.17 -12.32
CA LEU A 142 -4.47 13.84 -11.67
C LEU A 142 -4.30 15.37 -11.60
N GLY A 143 -3.13 15.91 -11.96
CA GLY A 143 -2.86 17.35 -11.90
C GLY A 143 -2.59 17.88 -10.49
N GLU A 144 -2.17 17.01 -9.58
CA GLU A 144 -1.91 17.31 -8.17
C GLU A 144 -0.42 17.23 -7.82
N LEU A 145 0.49 17.20 -8.81
CA LEU A 145 1.93 17.01 -8.58
C LEU A 145 2.53 18.02 -7.60
N ASP A 146 2.03 19.26 -7.59
CA ASP A 146 2.46 20.32 -6.67
C ASP A 146 2.18 19.99 -5.19
N ASN A 147 1.25 19.07 -4.91
CA ASN A 147 0.91 18.60 -3.56
C ASN A 147 1.80 17.43 -3.10
N LEU A 148 2.71 16.94 -3.95
CA LEU A 148 3.54 15.77 -3.66
C LEU A 148 4.98 16.18 -3.35
N GLU A 149 5.37 16.04 -2.09
CA GLU A 149 6.75 16.27 -1.64
C GLU A 149 7.52 14.96 -1.47
N GLY A 150 8.86 15.03 -1.53
CA GLY A 150 9.74 13.90 -1.22
C GLY A 150 9.74 12.78 -2.27
N ALA A 151 9.26 13.05 -3.49
CA ALA A 151 9.42 12.16 -4.63
C ALA A 151 10.79 12.40 -5.29
N SER A 152 11.61 11.35 -5.38
CA SER A 152 12.88 11.41 -6.10
C SER A 152 13.15 10.08 -6.81
N GLY A 153 13.43 10.17 -8.11
CA GLY A 153 13.64 9.03 -8.97
C GLY A 153 14.39 9.41 -10.25
N PRO A 154 14.79 8.42 -11.06
CA PRO A 154 15.46 8.67 -12.32
C PRO A 154 14.52 9.38 -13.29
N THR A 155 15.06 10.33 -14.07
CA THR A 155 14.31 10.97 -15.16
C THR A 155 14.02 9.96 -16.26
N GLU A 156 12.75 9.76 -16.56
CA GLU A 156 12.29 8.91 -17.65
C GLU A 156 12.24 9.67 -18.97
N THR A 157 12.19 8.94 -20.08
CA THR A 157 11.99 9.57 -21.38
C THR A 157 10.55 10.09 -21.51
N PRO A 158 10.33 11.22 -22.20
CA PRO A 158 8.99 11.81 -22.33
C PRO A 158 7.93 10.85 -22.89
N GLY A 159 8.32 9.93 -23.78
CA GLY A 159 7.42 8.92 -24.33
C GLY A 159 6.92 7.90 -23.29
N VAL A 160 7.79 7.47 -22.37
CA VAL A 160 7.42 6.55 -21.27
C VAL A 160 6.51 7.27 -20.28
N THR A 161 6.84 8.50 -19.91
CA THR A 161 6.01 9.35 -19.03
C THR A 161 4.61 9.54 -19.61
N ALA A 162 4.50 9.89 -20.90
CA ALA A 162 3.22 10.09 -21.57
C ALA A 162 2.38 8.81 -21.62
N ALA A 163 2.97 7.66 -21.97
CA ALA A 163 2.27 6.38 -22.00
C ALA A 163 1.76 5.96 -20.61
N LYS A 164 2.60 6.13 -19.59
CA LYS A 164 2.25 5.85 -18.19
C LYS A 164 1.09 6.73 -17.71
N ILE A 165 1.16 8.05 -17.94
CA ILE A 165 0.08 8.99 -17.57
C ILE A 165 -1.22 8.65 -18.30
N SER A 166 -1.16 8.33 -19.60
CA SER A 166 -2.37 7.94 -20.35
C SER A 166 -3.01 6.70 -19.74
N ARG A 167 -2.21 5.69 -19.39
CA ARG A 167 -2.70 4.46 -18.77
C ARG A 167 -3.33 4.71 -17.41
N ILE A 168 -2.72 5.56 -16.58
CA ILE A 168 -3.27 5.94 -15.27
C ILE A 168 -4.62 6.64 -15.45
N ARG A 169 -4.72 7.60 -16.39
CA ARG A 169 -5.99 8.29 -16.68
C ARG A 169 -7.10 7.31 -17.08
N GLU A 170 -6.80 6.32 -17.91
CA GLU A 170 -7.77 5.28 -18.28
C GLU A 170 -8.27 4.46 -17.10
N ILE A 171 -7.43 4.20 -16.11
CA ILE A 171 -7.81 3.45 -14.90
C ILE A 171 -8.77 4.27 -14.05
N TYR A 172 -8.45 5.55 -13.83
CA TYR A 172 -9.29 6.47 -13.05
C TYR A 172 -10.60 6.84 -13.77
N ASP A 173 -10.58 6.97 -15.10
CA ASP A 173 -11.78 7.18 -15.92
C ASP A 173 -12.74 6.00 -15.85
N ALA A 174 -12.23 4.79 -15.63
CA ALA A 174 -13.04 3.59 -15.39
C ALA A 174 -13.53 3.45 -13.92
N GLY A 175 -13.36 4.48 -13.08
CA GLY A 175 -13.75 4.47 -11.66
C GLY A 175 -12.85 3.60 -10.77
N SER A 176 -11.71 3.13 -11.28
CA SER A 176 -10.73 2.33 -10.55
C SER A 176 -9.56 3.19 -10.06
N ALA A 177 -8.75 2.67 -9.14
CA ALA A 177 -7.51 3.33 -8.69
C ALA A 177 -6.33 2.41 -8.97
N VAL A 178 -5.20 2.99 -9.36
CA VAL A 178 -3.95 2.25 -9.58
C VAL A 178 -3.50 1.61 -8.28
N GLU A 179 -3.14 0.32 -8.33
CA GLU A 179 -2.52 -0.36 -7.20
C GLU A 179 -1.00 -0.18 -7.25
N HIS A 180 -0.38 0.04 -6.10
CA HIS A 180 1.05 0.27 -5.98
C HIS A 180 1.68 -0.82 -5.09
N TYR A 181 2.75 -1.42 -5.57
CA TYR A 181 3.49 -2.46 -4.86
C TYR A 181 4.96 -2.07 -4.75
N VAL A 182 5.58 -2.39 -3.62
CA VAL A 182 7.03 -2.40 -3.47
C VAL A 182 7.51 -3.83 -3.66
N LEU A 183 8.35 -4.05 -4.68
CA LEU A 183 8.88 -5.36 -5.04
C LEU A 183 10.16 -5.70 -4.27
N LEU A 184 11.06 -4.72 -4.16
CA LEU A 184 12.35 -4.87 -3.48
C LEU A 184 12.64 -3.64 -2.64
N ARG A 185 13.20 -3.87 -1.46
CA ARG A 185 13.63 -2.84 -0.51
C ARG A 185 15.15 -2.89 -0.37
N SER A 186 15.78 -1.74 -0.14
CA SER A 186 17.23 -1.62 0.04
C SER A 186 18.02 -2.24 -1.12
N VAL A 187 17.81 -1.72 -2.33
CA VAL A 187 18.60 -2.12 -3.48
C VAL A 187 20.02 -1.59 -3.32
N SER A 188 20.95 -2.49 -2.98
CA SER A 188 22.38 -2.18 -2.99
C SER A 188 22.84 -1.88 -4.43
N GLY A 189 23.91 -1.09 -4.56
CA GLY A 189 24.49 -0.77 -5.86
C GLY A 189 24.88 -2.02 -6.67
N ALA A 190 24.99 -1.86 -7.99
CA ALA A 190 25.18 -2.97 -8.95
C ALA A 190 26.35 -3.91 -8.61
N ASP A 191 27.40 -3.40 -7.95
CA ASP A 191 28.60 -4.14 -7.59
C ASP A 191 28.52 -4.90 -6.26
N ALA A 192 27.39 -4.84 -5.55
CA ALA A 192 27.22 -5.53 -4.28
C ALA A 192 27.07 -7.06 -4.47
N PRO A 193 27.64 -7.88 -3.55
CA PRO A 193 27.40 -9.31 -3.56
C PRO A 193 25.91 -9.59 -3.29
N GLY A 194 25.30 -10.48 -4.10
CA GLY A 194 23.88 -10.85 -3.99
C GLY A 194 22.92 -10.04 -4.87
N THR A 195 23.41 -9.10 -5.68
CA THR A 195 22.59 -8.31 -6.62
C THR A 195 21.81 -9.19 -7.60
N ALA A 196 22.42 -10.26 -8.13
CA ALA A 196 21.75 -11.18 -9.05
C ALA A 196 20.54 -11.87 -8.38
N ASP A 197 20.70 -12.33 -7.14
CA ASP A 197 19.62 -12.97 -6.38
C ASP A 197 18.50 -11.98 -6.05
N ALA A 198 18.85 -10.72 -5.72
CA ALA A 198 17.88 -9.66 -5.51
C ALA A 198 17.09 -9.35 -6.80
N VAL A 199 17.75 -9.28 -7.95
CA VAL A 199 17.09 -9.07 -9.25
C VAL A 199 16.15 -10.23 -9.56
N VAL A 200 16.60 -11.48 -9.38
CA VAL A 200 15.74 -12.65 -9.58
C VAL A 200 14.52 -12.55 -8.67
N SER A 201 14.71 -12.30 -7.37
CA SER A 201 13.63 -12.12 -6.41
C SER A 201 12.62 -11.05 -6.86
N GLY A 202 13.09 -9.88 -7.30
CA GLY A 202 12.21 -8.81 -7.78
C GLY A 202 11.38 -9.22 -8.99
N ILE A 203 11.95 -10.00 -9.92
CA ILE A 203 11.22 -10.54 -11.08
C ILE A 203 10.16 -11.55 -10.62
N VAL A 204 10.50 -12.46 -9.70
CA VAL A 204 9.55 -13.42 -9.14
C VAL A 204 8.37 -12.69 -8.50
N GLU A 205 8.65 -11.70 -7.67
CA GLU A 205 7.62 -10.92 -6.97
C GLU A 205 6.75 -10.12 -7.95
N ALA A 206 7.32 -9.53 -9.00
CA ALA A 206 6.56 -8.85 -10.06
C ALA A 206 5.61 -9.79 -10.80
N LEU A 207 6.07 -11.00 -11.11
CA LEU A 207 5.25 -12.02 -11.77
C LEU A 207 4.20 -12.61 -10.82
N ARG A 208 4.51 -12.71 -9.52
CA ARG A 208 3.58 -13.19 -8.49
C ARG A 208 2.36 -12.28 -8.34
N ILE A 209 2.54 -10.96 -8.43
CA ILE A 209 1.43 -10.01 -8.36
C ILE A 209 0.66 -9.88 -9.70
N SER A 210 1.06 -10.61 -10.73
CA SER A 210 0.39 -10.69 -12.03
C SER A 210 -0.35 -12.03 -12.17
N GLU A 211 -1.16 -12.21 -13.22
CA GLU A 211 -1.89 -13.46 -13.48
C GLU A 211 -0.98 -14.69 -13.67
N ALA A 212 0.30 -14.48 -13.98
CA ALA A 212 1.28 -15.55 -14.14
C ALA A 212 1.76 -16.17 -12.82
N GLY A 213 1.44 -15.56 -11.67
CA GLY A 213 2.01 -15.91 -10.37
C GLY A 213 1.84 -17.39 -9.98
N ASP A 214 0.66 -17.96 -10.23
CA ASP A 214 0.34 -19.34 -9.80
C ASP A 214 1.09 -20.42 -10.60
N THR A 215 1.78 -20.05 -11.68
CA THR A 215 2.47 -20.99 -12.58
C THR A 215 3.98 -21.04 -12.37
N LEU A 216 4.51 -20.22 -11.46
CA LEU A 216 5.94 -20.09 -11.25
C LEU A 216 6.49 -21.25 -10.41
N THR A 217 7.39 -22.05 -10.98
CA THR A 217 7.97 -23.24 -10.33
C THR A 217 8.90 -22.92 -9.17
N ASN A 218 9.49 -21.73 -9.16
CA ASN A 218 10.34 -21.24 -8.07
C ASN A 218 9.55 -20.88 -6.79
N LEU A 219 8.22 -20.89 -6.85
CA LEU A 219 7.35 -20.78 -5.67
C LEU A 219 7.14 -22.13 -4.97
N ALA A 220 7.44 -23.24 -5.65
CA ALA A 220 7.25 -24.57 -5.10
C ALA A 220 8.25 -24.83 -3.95
N GLY A 221 7.74 -25.05 -2.74
CA GLY A 221 8.56 -25.34 -1.56
C GLY A 221 9.17 -24.10 -0.89
N GLU A 222 8.66 -22.90 -1.14
CA GLU A 222 9.20 -21.67 -0.58
C GLU A 222 9.19 -21.63 0.95
N VAL A 223 10.38 -21.45 1.52
CA VAL A 223 10.62 -21.05 2.92
C VAL A 223 11.04 -19.56 2.97
N THR A 224 10.77 -18.81 1.90
CA THR A 224 11.20 -17.40 1.78
C THR A 224 10.51 -16.56 2.85
N ASP A 225 11.30 -15.72 3.50
CA ASP A 225 10.84 -14.76 4.48
C ASP A 225 9.69 -13.93 3.90
N LYS A 226 8.50 -14.00 4.53
CA LYS A 226 7.31 -13.26 4.08
C LYS A 226 7.58 -11.76 4.05
N ASP A 227 8.52 -11.28 4.84
CA ASP A 227 8.92 -9.88 4.83
C ASP A 227 9.54 -9.45 3.49
N LEU A 228 10.15 -10.36 2.72
CA LEU A 228 10.76 -10.01 1.43
C LEU A 228 9.79 -10.01 0.25
N ARG A 229 8.50 -10.26 0.48
CA ARG A 229 7.48 -10.34 -0.57
C ARG A 229 7.07 -8.98 -1.11
N ALA A 230 6.57 -8.97 -2.35
CA ALA A 230 5.89 -7.80 -2.89
C ALA A 230 4.75 -7.39 -1.95
N THR A 231 4.85 -6.17 -1.44
CA THR A 231 3.92 -5.64 -0.44
C THR A 231 3.23 -4.41 -0.99
N ARG A 232 1.93 -4.27 -0.72
CA ARG A 232 1.19 -3.06 -1.07
C ARG A 232 1.73 -1.85 -0.32
N VAL A 233 1.80 -0.70 -0.98
CA VAL A 233 2.35 0.51 -0.37
C VAL A 233 1.60 0.94 0.89
N GLU A 234 0.28 0.69 0.97
CA GLU A 234 -0.55 1.07 2.11
C GLU A 234 -0.20 0.24 3.35
N GLU A 235 0.07 -1.06 3.16
CA GLU A 235 0.52 -1.94 4.22
C GLU A 235 1.93 -1.56 4.70
N LEU A 236 2.80 -1.20 3.76
CA LEU A 236 4.14 -0.76 4.07
C LEU A 236 4.16 0.59 4.80
N ALA A 237 3.28 1.50 4.41
CA ALA A 237 3.07 2.77 5.09
C ALA A 237 2.60 2.55 6.53
N LEU A 238 1.65 1.64 6.75
CA LEU A 238 1.21 1.27 8.09
C LEU A 238 2.38 0.72 8.91
N ARG A 239 3.15 -0.20 8.34
CA ARG A 239 4.30 -0.83 8.99
C ARG A 239 5.37 0.18 9.41
N TYR A 240 5.78 1.07 8.51
CA TYR A 240 6.80 2.08 8.82
C TYR A 240 6.29 3.32 9.56
N SER A 241 4.96 3.49 9.63
CA SER A 241 4.36 4.51 10.50
C SER A 241 4.45 4.13 11.98
N ALA A 242 4.52 2.83 12.29
CA ALA A 242 4.60 2.33 13.66
C ALA A 242 5.80 2.92 14.42
N ASP A 243 5.57 3.31 15.67
CA ASP A 243 6.64 3.75 16.55
C ASP A 243 7.47 2.57 17.00
N PRO A 244 8.81 2.72 17.13
CA PRO A 244 9.64 1.65 17.65
C PRO A 244 9.13 1.17 19.01
N ALA A 245 9.06 -0.14 19.20
CA ALA A 245 8.69 -0.72 20.48
C ALA A 245 9.61 -0.16 21.57
N PRO A 246 9.05 0.30 22.71
CA PRO A 246 9.85 0.69 23.85
C PRO A 246 10.65 -0.53 24.36
N GLU A 247 11.58 -0.30 25.30
CA GLU A 247 12.38 -1.40 25.85
C GLU A 247 11.48 -2.56 26.32
N LEU A 248 11.71 -3.75 25.75
CA LEU A 248 10.88 -4.92 26.01
C LEU A 248 11.14 -5.42 27.44
N PRO A 249 10.10 -5.92 28.14
CA PRO A 249 10.26 -6.42 29.49
C PRO A 249 11.27 -7.57 29.53
N THR A 250 12.02 -7.68 30.62
CA THR A 250 12.90 -8.83 30.88
C THR A 250 12.53 -9.37 32.27
N PRO A 251 12.11 -10.64 32.41
CA PRO A 251 11.99 -11.66 31.36
C PRO A 251 10.78 -11.44 30.41
N SER A 252 10.88 -11.92 29.17
CA SER A 252 9.77 -11.98 28.20
C SER A 252 9.99 -13.02 27.10
N VAL A 253 8.91 -13.38 26.41
CA VAL A 253 8.90 -14.19 25.20
C VAL A 253 8.33 -13.37 24.06
N VAL A 254 8.94 -13.46 22.89
CA VAL A 254 8.47 -12.83 21.67
C VAL A 254 8.16 -13.92 20.64
N LEU A 255 6.94 -13.92 20.12
CA LEU A 255 6.40 -14.93 19.22
C LEU A 255 6.06 -14.32 17.86
N HIS A 256 6.64 -14.87 16.81
CA HIS A 256 6.26 -14.57 15.44
C HIS A 256 5.07 -15.45 15.05
N VAL A 257 3.90 -14.86 14.89
CA VAL A 257 2.66 -15.56 14.56
C VAL A 257 2.06 -14.92 13.30
N PRO A 258 2.42 -15.39 12.09
CA PRO A 258 2.00 -14.75 10.84
C PRO A 258 0.48 -14.61 10.67
N GLY A 259 -0.31 -15.52 11.24
CA GLY A 259 -1.78 -15.45 11.18
C GLY A 259 -2.39 -14.25 11.91
N SER A 260 -1.63 -13.62 12.81
CA SER A 260 -2.08 -12.46 13.60
C SER A 260 -2.14 -11.14 12.82
N SER A 261 -1.67 -11.10 11.57
CA SER A 261 -1.76 -9.89 10.72
C SER A 261 -3.10 -9.70 10.04
N ARG A 262 -4.06 -10.63 10.22
CA ARG A 262 -5.38 -10.56 9.60
C ARG A 262 -6.12 -9.29 10.02
N ALA A 263 -6.67 -8.57 9.04
CA ALA A 263 -7.47 -7.37 9.30
C ALA A 263 -8.68 -7.69 10.20
N GLY A 264 -8.83 -6.95 11.30
CA GLY A 264 -9.91 -7.11 12.26
C GLY A 264 -9.75 -8.30 13.22
N ALA A 265 -8.57 -8.92 13.31
CA ALA A 265 -8.33 -9.97 14.29
C ALA A 265 -8.50 -9.44 15.74
N THR A 266 -9.29 -10.13 16.56
CA THR A 266 -9.46 -9.75 17.97
C THR A 266 -8.30 -10.26 18.82
N ALA A 267 -8.15 -9.71 20.04
CA ALA A 267 -7.12 -10.15 20.97
C ALA A 267 -7.26 -11.65 21.31
N GLU A 268 -8.50 -12.16 21.38
CA GLU A 268 -8.81 -13.56 21.64
C GLU A 268 -8.40 -14.45 20.45
N GLU A 269 -8.68 -14.02 19.21
CA GLU A 269 -8.24 -14.76 18.03
C GLU A 269 -6.71 -14.81 17.92
N ILE A 270 -6.03 -13.69 18.22
CA ILE A 270 -4.57 -13.64 18.26
C ILE A 270 -4.01 -14.53 19.38
N TYR A 271 -4.67 -14.57 20.53
CA TYR A 271 -4.32 -15.45 21.65
C TYR A 271 -4.41 -16.93 21.24
N GLU A 272 -5.50 -17.35 20.60
CA GLU A 272 -5.68 -18.73 20.13
C GLU A 272 -4.60 -19.12 19.10
N LEU A 273 -4.26 -18.21 18.19
CA LEU A 273 -3.16 -18.42 17.24
C LEU A 273 -1.79 -18.49 17.95
N ALA A 274 -1.59 -17.70 19.00
CA ALA A 274 -0.37 -17.71 19.79
C ALA A 274 -0.23 -18.98 20.64
N ARG A 275 -1.35 -19.64 21.00
CA ARG A 275 -1.42 -20.96 21.66
C ARG A 275 -0.97 -22.13 20.77
N ALA A 276 -0.19 -21.87 19.72
CA ALA A 276 0.49 -22.88 18.94
C ALA A 276 1.49 -23.70 19.78
N GLU A 277 2.11 -24.69 19.14
CA GLU A 277 3.06 -25.59 19.78
C GLU A 277 4.48 -25.03 19.71
N TRP A 278 5.07 -24.76 20.88
CA TRP A 278 6.38 -24.11 20.96
C TRP A 278 7.40 -24.92 21.76
N ALA A 279 8.68 -24.82 21.39
CA ALA A 279 9.78 -25.42 22.13
C ALA A 279 10.15 -24.60 23.39
N ALA A 280 9.24 -24.54 24.37
CA ALA A 280 9.45 -23.78 25.60
C ALA A 280 10.45 -24.46 26.55
N GLY A 281 11.64 -23.87 26.69
CA GLY A 281 12.69 -24.35 27.60
C GLY A 281 12.28 -24.29 29.08
N ALA A 282 12.90 -25.13 29.92
CA ALA A 282 12.57 -25.23 31.34
C ALA A 282 12.67 -23.88 32.10
N ALA A 283 13.61 -23.01 31.72
CA ALA A 283 13.79 -21.70 32.35
C ALA A 283 12.60 -20.75 32.09
N VAL A 284 12.01 -20.79 30.89
CA VAL A 284 10.80 -20.01 30.57
C VAL A 284 9.59 -20.57 31.30
N ARG A 285 9.49 -21.91 31.39
CA ARG A 285 8.37 -22.59 32.05
C ARG A 285 8.37 -22.43 33.56
N ALA A 286 9.53 -22.14 34.15
CA ALA A 286 9.68 -21.89 35.59
C ALA A 286 9.25 -20.47 36.00
N GLU A 287 9.22 -19.53 35.04
CA GLU A 287 8.78 -18.15 35.28
C GLU A 287 7.26 -18.05 35.18
N ALA A 288 6.61 -17.81 36.32
CA ALA A 288 5.16 -17.61 36.38
C ALA A 288 4.80 -16.20 35.88
N GLY A 289 3.80 -16.09 35.00
CA GLY A 289 3.30 -14.80 34.51
C GLY A 289 4.25 -14.09 33.54
N ILE A 290 5.09 -14.84 32.83
CA ILE A 290 6.04 -14.28 31.87
C ILE A 290 5.29 -13.54 30.73
N PRO A 291 5.65 -12.27 30.44
CA PRO A 291 5.13 -11.53 29.30
C PRO A 291 5.37 -12.25 27.97
N VAL A 292 4.33 -12.39 27.16
CA VAL A 292 4.37 -12.96 25.80
C VAL A 292 3.89 -11.89 24.82
N LEU A 293 4.79 -11.43 23.96
CA LEU A 293 4.49 -10.45 22.92
C LEU A 293 4.40 -11.16 21.56
N VAL A 294 3.25 -11.02 20.90
CA VAL A 294 2.99 -11.64 19.61
C VAL A 294 3.12 -10.59 18.53
N PHE A 295 3.91 -10.90 17.50
CA PHE A 295 4.12 -10.00 16.38
C PHE A 295 3.91 -10.70 15.04
N ALA A 296 3.51 -9.90 14.05
CA ALA A 296 3.48 -10.25 12.64
C ALA A 296 3.79 -8.99 11.83
N ASP A 297 4.45 -9.15 10.69
CA ASP A 297 4.86 -8.04 9.82
C ASP A 297 5.72 -7.00 10.55
N SER A 298 6.55 -7.45 11.50
CA SER A 298 7.33 -6.59 12.40
C SER A 298 6.50 -5.64 13.28
N ILE A 299 5.20 -5.85 13.45
CA ILE A 299 4.33 -5.09 14.36
C ILE A 299 3.83 -6.01 15.46
N ILE A 300 3.89 -5.55 16.72
CA ILE A 300 3.29 -6.27 17.85
C ILE A 300 1.78 -6.19 17.72
N ARG A 301 1.12 -7.35 17.62
CA ARG A 301 -0.33 -7.50 17.42
C ARG A 301 -1.06 -7.90 18.69
N GLY A 302 -0.37 -8.55 19.63
CA GLY A 302 -0.97 -8.97 20.90
C GLY A 302 0.06 -9.02 22.02
N ALA A 303 -0.42 -8.84 23.25
CA ALA A 303 0.37 -8.95 24.47
C ALA A 303 -0.41 -9.75 25.51
N PHE A 304 0.24 -10.76 26.07
CA PHE A 304 -0.36 -11.73 26.97
C PHE A 304 0.57 -12.02 28.15
N ARG A 305 0.03 -12.61 29.22
CA ARG A 305 0.85 -13.21 30.29
C ARG A 305 0.63 -14.70 30.36
N ALA A 306 1.69 -15.47 30.13
CA ALA A 306 1.66 -16.92 30.29
C ALA A 306 1.68 -17.29 31.77
N GLN A 307 0.59 -17.89 32.27
CA GLN A 307 0.47 -18.37 33.64
C GLN A 307 1.01 -19.79 33.80
N SER A 308 0.75 -20.66 32.82
CA SER A 308 1.17 -22.07 32.85
C SER A 308 1.54 -22.59 31.47
N TRP A 309 2.23 -23.74 31.45
CA TRP A 309 2.67 -24.41 30.23
C TRP A 309 2.26 -25.88 30.27
N GLU A 310 1.54 -26.32 29.23
CA GLU A 310 1.06 -27.70 29.08
C GLU A 310 1.80 -28.39 27.94
N VAL A 311 2.04 -29.69 28.08
CA VAL A 311 2.64 -30.49 27.00
C VAL A 311 1.58 -30.71 25.93
N SER A 312 1.85 -30.23 24.71
CA SER A 312 0.98 -30.46 23.54
C SER A 312 1.39 -31.72 22.81
N THR A 313 2.64 -31.77 22.34
CA THR A 313 3.16 -32.87 21.51
C THR A 313 4.43 -33.43 22.11
N ARG A 314 4.52 -34.76 22.13
CA ARG A 314 5.76 -35.50 22.44
C ARG A 314 6.28 -36.08 21.13
N ASN A 315 7.42 -35.58 20.68
CA ASN A 315 8.07 -36.06 19.47
C ASN A 315 8.80 -37.38 19.76
N ALA A 316 9.00 -38.17 18.70
CA ALA A 316 9.68 -39.47 18.78
C ALA A 316 11.16 -39.34 19.19
N ASP A 317 11.76 -38.16 19.00
CA ASP A 317 13.13 -37.83 19.41
C ASP A 317 13.26 -37.44 20.90
N GLY A 318 12.15 -37.48 21.66
CA GLY A 318 12.11 -37.09 23.07
C GLY A 318 11.95 -35.59 23.32
N SER A 319 11.89 -34.76 22.27
CA SER A 319 11.56 -33.34 22.40
C SER A 319 10.06 -33.14 22.70
N MET A 320 9.76 -32.12 23.50
CA MET A 320 8.39 -31.79 23.90
C MET A 320 8.04 -30.39 23.42
N LEU A 321 6.89 -30.28 22.77
CA LEU A 321 6.29 -28.99 22.43
C LEU A 321 5.24 -28.61 23.48
N TRP A 322 5.20 -27.34 23.79
CA TRP A 322 4.43 -26.78 24.88
C TRP A 322 3.47 -25.73 24.37
N ARG A 323 2.31 -25.68 25.01
CA ARG A 323 1.29 -24.65 24.80
C ARG A 323 1.16 -23.85 26.09
N PHE A 324 1.16 -22.52 25.99
CA PHE A 324 0.92 -21.69 27.16
C PHE A 324 -0.57 -21.49 27.39
N THR A 325 -0.95 -21.34 28.66
CA THR A 325 -2.26 -20.85 29.08
C THR A 325 -2.04 -19.55 29.83
N GLY A 326 -2.80 -18.51 29.47
CA GLY A 326 -2.65 -17.18 30.01
C GLY A 326 -3.82 -16.28 29.67
N ASP A 327 -3.69 -15.00 30.02
CA ASP A 327 -4.70 -13.98 29.75
C ASP A 327 -4.10 -12.81 28.96
N VAL A 328 -4.97 -12.01 28.35
CA VAL A 328 -4.62 -10.73 27.74
C VAL A 328 -4.09 -9.80 28.83
N ASP A 329 -2.94 -9.17 28.58
CA ASP A 329 -2.38 -8.16 29.47
C ASP A 329 -2.66 -6.78 28.87
N ASP A 330 -3.69 -6.10 29.37
CA ASP A 330 -4.12 -4.79 28.87
C ASP A 330 -3.05 -3.71 29.05
N GLU A 331 -2.22 -3.79 30.10
CA GLU A 331 -1.15 -2.82 30.34
C GLU A 331 -0.01 -2.98 29.32
N LEU A 332 0.40 -4.22 29.06
CA LEU A 332 1.35 -4.52 28.00
C LEU A 332 0.75 -4.26 26.62
N ALA A 333 -0.53 -4.54 26.42
CA ALA A 333 -1.20 -4.30 25.16
C ALA A 333 -1.21 -2.79 24.85
N ALA A 334 -1.61 -1.95 25.80
CA ALA A 334 -1.61 -0.51 25.65
C ALA A 334 -0.21 0.07 25.37
N LYS A 335 0.84 -0.57 25.88
CA LYS A 335 2.23 -0.11 25.72
C LYS A 335 2.90 -0.60 24.44
N TYR A 336 2.61 -1.81 23.99
CA TYR A 336 3.37 -2.48 22.93
C TYR A 336 2.56 -2.76 21.66
N VAL A 337 1.24 -2.96 21.72
CA VAL A 337 0.44 -3.27 20.52
C VAL A 337 0.46 -2.09 19.56
N GLY A 338 0.71 -2.36 18.28
CA GLY A 338 0.88 -1.35 17.23
C GLY A 338 2.29 -0.77 17.12
N THR A 339 3.21 -1.15 18.02
CA THR A 339 4.62 -0.74 17.92
C THR A 339 5.44 -1.70 17.05
N GLU A 340 6.49 -1.19 16.44
CA GLU A 340 7.40 -1.94 15.57
C GLU A 340 8.44 -2.71 16.40
N ILE A 341 8.58 -4.00 16.11
CA ILE A 341 9.61 -4.86 16.70
C ILE A 341 10.55 -5.38 15.61
N THR A 342 11.85 -5.24 15.85
CA THR A 342 12.92 -5.72 14.98
C THR A 342 13.82 -6.71 15.72
N PRO A 343 14.63 -7.54 15.02
CA PRO A 343 15.56 -8.45 15.66
C PRO A 343 16.51 -7.74 16.64
N HIS A 344 16.87 -6.48 16.35
CA HIS A 344 17.75 -5.70 17.22
C HIS A 344 17.14 -5.39 18.58
N ASN A 345 15.81 -5.23 18.67
CA ASN A 345 15.12 -5.01 19.94
C ASN A 345 15.34 -6.16 20.92
N VAL A 346 15.60 -7.38 20.42
CA VAL A 346 15.84 -8.60 21.20
C VAL A 346 17.30 -9.06 21.14
N GLY A 347 18.22 -8.24 20.61
CA GLY A 347 19.65 -8.55 20.51
C GLY A 347 20.02 -9.55 19.40
N LEU A 348 19.14 -9.77 18.43
CA LEU A 348 19.34 -10.67 17.29
C LEU A 348 19.71 -9.89 16.01
N LYS A 349 20.40 -10.57 15.08
CA LYS A 349 20.66 -10.05 13.72
C LYS A 349 19.55 -10.36 12.73
N LYS A 350 18.84 -11.49 12.92
CA LYS A 350 17.73 -11.96 12.08
C LYS A 350 16.75 -12.76 12.94
N TRP A 351 15.50 -12.83 12.53
CA TRP A 351 14.50 -13.66 13.21
C TRP A 351 14.82 -15.16 13.02
N PRO A 352 14.62 -16.00 14.05
CA PRO A 352 14.76 -17.43 13.91
C PRO A 352 13.59 -18.02 13.12
N VAL A 353 13.84 -19.08 12.36
CA VAL A 353 12.81 -19.78 11.57
C VAL A 353 11.70 -20.35 12.46
N SER A 354 12.02 -20.70 13.70
CA SER A 354 11.05 -21.18 14.68
C SER A 354 10.03 -20.12 15.09
N GLY A 355 10.28 -18.83 14.83
CA GLY A 355 9.44 -17.74 15.30
C GLY A 355 9.45 -17.51 16.82
N TRP A 356 10.26 -18.26 17.57
CA TRP A 356 10.32 -18.22 19.03
C TRP A 356 11.58 -17.52 19.53
N VAL A 357 11.43 -16.48 20.34
CA VAL A 357 12.53 -15.73 20.94
C VAL A 357 12.31 -15.54 22.43
N THR A 358 13.33 -15.82 23.25
CA THR A 358 13.27 -15.67 24.71
C THR A 358 14.24 -14.61 25.19
N ARG A 359 13.78 -13.73 26.06
CA ARG A 359 14.60 -12.80 26.84
C ARG A 359 14.50 -13.19 28.31
N LEU A 360 15.57 -13.74 28.86
CA LEU A 360 15.67 -14.05 30.28
C LEU A 360 16.78 -13.19 30.88
N THR A 361 16.63 -12.76 32.14
CA THR A 361 17.71 -12.08 32.86
C THR A 361 18.88 -13.06 33.06
N THR A 362 20.04 -12.75 32.49
CA THR A 362 21.32 -13.41 32.83
C THR A 362 21.76 -12.98 34.23
N ALA A 363 21.15 -13.57 35.27
CA ALA A 363 21.70 -13.56 36.60
C ALA A 363 21.27 -14.85 37.31
N ARG A 364 22.13 -15.88 37.28
CA ARG A 364 22.04 -16.99 38.24
C ARG A 364 22.71 -16.54 39.54
N PRO A 365 22.03 -16.47 40.68
CA PRO A 365 22.70 -16.59 41.96
C PRO A 365 23.15 -18.06 42.08
N GLY A 366 24.42 -18.35 41.79
CA GLY A 366 25.01 -19.67 42.06
C GLY A 366 25.88 -20.30 40.96
N ALA A 367 26.11 -19.63 39.82
CA ALA A 367 27.09 -20.14 38.85
C ALA A 367 28.52 -19.75 39.29
N ALA A 368 29.24 -20.71 39.89
CA ALA A 368 30.65 -20.56 40.22
C ALA A 368 31.46 -20.20 38.94
N MET A 369 32.23 -19.13 39.02
CA MET A 369 33.16 -18.70 37.97
C MET A 369 34.17 -19.81 37.66
N PRO A 370 34.32 -20.28 36.41
CA PRO A 370 35.44 -21.14 36.06
C PRO A 370 36.74 -20.33 36.17
N GLY A 371 37.67 -20.82 37.00
CA GLY A 371 38.95 -20.17 37.27
C GLY A 371 39.80 -19.94 36.00
N PRO A 372 40.80 -19.04 36.08
CA PRO A 372 41.51 -18.57 34.90
C PRO A 372 42.27 -19.72 34.24
N ARG A 373 42.01 -19.94 32.94
CA ARG A 373 42.81 -20.83 32.10
C ARG A 373 44.24 -20.30 32.05
N LYS A 374 45.21 -21.10 32.51
CA LYS A 374 46.65 -20.82 32.36
C LYS A 374 46.99 -20.77 30.86
N LYS A 375 47.87 -19.81 30.54
CA LYS A 375 48.37 -19.47 29.19
C LYS A 375 48.98 -20.65 28.46
#